data_AF-A0A959EQY2-F1
#
_entry.id   AF-A0A959EQY2-F1
#
_cell.length_a   1.000
_cell.length_b   1.000
_cell.length_c   1.000
_cell.angle_alpha   90.00
_cell.angle_beta   90.00
_cell.angle_gamma   90.00
#
_symmetry.space_group_name_H-M   'P 1'
#
loop_
_entity.id
_entity.type
_entity.pdbx_description
1 polymer ?
#
loop_
_entity_poly.entity_id
_entity_poly.type
_entity_poly.pdbx_seq_one_letter_code
_entity_poly.pdbx_strand_id
1 'polypeptide(L)' 'MDAKKFIVGTLAGGVAAFLLGWIIYGMLLMKFFEANAGSATGVNRGETDMVWWALILGNLGMAALLTYIYGRWAGIKT' A
#
# COMPACT_ATOMS: atom_id res chain seq x y z
N MET A 1 16.93 11.97 10.19
CA MET A 1 15.88 12.23 9.19
C MET A 1 15.21 13.56 9.49
N ASP A 2 15.15 14.46 8.52
CA ASP A 2 14.38 15.70 8.61
C ASP A 2 12.93 15.48 8.14
N ALA A 3 12.04 16.43 8.45
CA ALA A 3 10.62 16.35 8.10
C ALA A 3 10.38 16.27 6.58
N LYS A 4 11.20 16.95 5.78
CA LYS A 4 11.08 16.93 4.31
C LYS A 4 11.34 15.53 3.77
N LYS A 5 12.44 14.90 4.17
CA LYS A 5 12.78 13.52 3.77
C LYS A 5 11.71 12.52 4.20
N PHE A 6 11.16 12.68 5.40
CA PHE A 6 10.09 11.81 5.87
C PHE A 6 8.83 11.94 5.02
N ILE A 7 8.38 13.16 4.74
CA ILE A 7 7.18 13.43 3.93
C ILE A 7 7.37 12.90 2.50
N VAL A 8 8.50 13.22 1.86
CA VAL A 8 8.80 12.77 0.50
C VAL A 8 8.86 11.25 0.42
N GLY A 9 9.55 10.59 1.37
CA GLY A 9 9.63 9.12 1.43
C GLY A 9 8.27 8.47 1.63
N THR A 10 7.44 9.04 2.51
CA THR A 10 6.08 8.54 2.77
C THR A 10 5.19 8.66 1.53
N LEU A 11 5.23 9.80 0.84
CA LEU A 11 4.41 10.01 -0.37
C LEU A 11 4.87 9.10 -1.51
N ALA A 12 6.17 9.06 -1.80
CA ALA A 12 6.72 8.21 -2.86
C ALA A 12 6.48 6.72 -2.56
N GLY A 13 6.73 6.29 -1.32
CA GLY A 13 6.45 4.92 -0.88
C GLY A 13 4.97 4.57 -0.90
N GLY A 14 4.08 5.51 -0.57
CA GLY A 14 2.63 5.30 -0.59
C GLY A 14 2.11 5.12 -2.02
N VAL A 15 2.58 5.93 -2.96
CA VAL A 15 2.27 5.77 -4.39
C VAL A 15 2.81 4.44 -4.92
N ALA A 16 4.06 4.10 -4.58
CA ALA A 16 4.64 2.82 -4.98
C ALA A 16 3.87 1.63 -4.41
N ALA A 17 3.50 1.66 -3.12
CA ALA A 17 2.71 0.63 -2.46
C ALA A 17 1.34 0.45 -3.11
N PHE A 18 0.66 1.54 -3.46
CA PHE A 18 -0.62 1.49 -4.16
C PHE A 18 -0.50 0.84 -5.54
N LEU A 19 0.45 1.31 -6.37
CA LEU A 19 0.65 0.79 -7.72
C LEU A 19 1.08 -0.68 -7.71
N LEU A 20 2.01 -1.05 -6.83
CA LEU A 20 2.44 -2.43 -6.67
C LEU A 20 1.32 -3.32 -6.15
N GLY A 21 0.51 -2.84 -5.21
CA GLY A 21 -0.67 -3.55 -4.73
C GLY A 21 -1.66 -3.82 -5.85
N TRP A 22 -1.95 -2.82 -6.68
CA TRP A 22 -2.81 -2.97 -7.85
C TRP A 22 -2.25 -3.96 -8.87
N ILE A 23 -0.95 -3.89 -9.19
CA ILE A 23 -0.31 -4.84 -10.12
C ILE A 23 -0.35 -6.26 -9.57
N ILE A 24 0.10 -6.46 -8.33
CA ILE A 24 0.24 -7.79 -7.75
C ILE A 24 -1.13 -8.44 -7.51
N TYR A 25 -2.03 -7.75 -6.81
CA TYR A 25 -3.30 -8.33 -6.39
C TYR A 25 -4.40 -8.15 -7.43
N GLY A 26 -4.42 -7.01 -8.12
CA GLY A 26 -5.47 -6.66 -9.08
C GLY A 26 -5.22 -7.15 -10.52
N MET A 27 -3.98 -7.50 -10.89
CA MET A 27 -3.69 -8.02 -12.23
C MET A 27 -3.07 -9.41 -12.19
N LEU A 28 -1.92 -9.58 -11.53
CA LEU A 28 -1.17 -10.83 -11.59
C LEU A 28 -1.88 -11.97 -10.86
N LEU A 29 -2.48 -11.69 -9.70
CA LEU A 29 -3.12 -12.70 -8.85
C LEU A 29 -4.65 -12.70 -8.90
N MET A 30 -5.27 -11.86 -9.73
CA MET A 30 -6.74 -11.70 -9.77
C MET A 30 -7.46 -13.05 -9.92
N LYS A 31 -7.12 -13.84 -10.94
CA LYS A 31 -7.73 -15.16 -11.19
C LYS A 31 -7.48 -16.17 -10.09
N PHE A 32 -6.33 -16.08 -9.42
CA PHE A 32 -6.01 -16.95 -8.30
C PHE A 32 -6.96 -16.66 -7.12
N PHE A 33 -7.19 -15.40 -6.79
CA PHE A 33 -8.12 -15.04 -5.72
C PHE A 33 -9.57 -15.36 -6.06
N GLU A 34 -9.99 -15.16 -7.32
CA GLU A 34 -11.32 -15.57 -7.79
C GLU A 34 -11.55 -17.08 -7.65
N ALA A 35 -10.57 -17.89 -8.05
CA ALA A 35 -10.67 -19.35 -7.97
C ALA A 35 -10.60 -19.90 -6.53
N ASN A 36 -10.06 -19.12 -5.58
CA ASN A 36 -9.82 -19.55 -4.19
C ASN A 36 -10.63 -18.75 -3.16
N ALA A 37 -11.69 -18.04 -3.56
CA ALA A 37 -12.51 -17.24 -2.66
C ALA A 37 -13.27 -18.07 -1.59
N GLY A 38 -13.50 -19.37 -1.85
CA GLY A 38 -14.18 -20.27 -0.92
C GLY A 38 -15.60 -19.79 -0.59
N SER A 39 -15.91 -19.63 0.69
CA SER A 39 -17.20 -19.11 1.18
C SER A 39 -17.22 -17.59 1.38
N ALA A 40 -16.14 -16.88 1.06
CA ALA A 40 -16.05 -15.45 1.30
C ALA A 40 -16.92 -14.66 0.32
N THR A 41 -17.79 -13.80 0.84
CA THR A 41 -18.67 -12.93 0.05
C THR A 41 -18.39 -11.45 0.38
N GLY A 42 -18.64 -10.56 -0.58
CA GLY A 42 -18.46 -9.10 -0.39
C GLY A 42 -17.01 -8.61 -0.25
N VAL A 43 -16.02 -9.47 -0.53
CA VAL A 43 -14.59 -9.12 -0.42
C VAL A 43 -14.11 -8.32 -1.62
N ASN A 44 -14.56 -8.69 -2.82
CA ASN A 44 -14.25 -7.96 -4.05
C ASN A 44 -15.19 -6.75 -4.15
N ARG A 45 -14.67 -5.55 -3.86
CA ARG A 45 -15.43 -4.30 -3.99
C ARG A 45 -15.22 -3.75 -5.39
N GLY A 46 -16.32 -3.41 -6.06
CA GLY A 46 -16.27 -2.64 -7.30
C GLY A 46 -15.72 -1.24 -7.08
N GLU A 47 -15.35 -0.55 -8.15
CA GLU A 47 -14.73 0.79 -8.08
C GLU A 47 -15.58 1.82 -7.33
N THR A 48 -16.92 1.72 -7.45
CA THR A 48 -17.89 2.59 -6.78
C THR A 48 -18.01 2.32 -5.28
N ASP A 49 -17.72 1.09 -4.85
CA ASP A 49 -17.86 0.65 -3.46
C ASP A 49 -16.52 0.68 -2.71
N MET A 50 -15.45 1.03 -3.42
CA MET A 50 -14.10 1.10 -2.88
C MET A 50 -13.99 2.22 -1.84
N VAL A 51 -13.50 1.87 -0.64
CA VAL A 51 -13.28 2.85 0.44
C VAL A 51 -11.94 3.56 0.23
N TRP A 52 -11.90 4.48 -0.73
CA TRP A 52 -10.67 5.14 -1.20
C TRP A 52 -9.86 5.82 -0.11
N TRP A 53 -10.51 6.54 0.82
CA TRP A 53 -9.79 7.24 1.90
C TRP A 53 -9.02 6.25 2.80
N ALA A 54 -9.62 5.10 3.11
CA ALA A 54 -9.00 4.08 3.95
C ALA A 54 -7.85 3.38 3.22
N LEU A 55 -8.03 3.13 1.92
CA LEU A 55 -6.99 2.56 1.07
C LEU A 55 -5.78 3.50 0.97
N ILE A 56 -6.01 4.80 0.72
CA ILE A 56 -4.95 5.80 0.65
C ILE A 56 -4.26 5.93 2.01
N LEU A 57 -5.01 6.06 3.10
CA LEU A 57 -4.47 6.16 4.45
C LEU A 57 -3.66 4.93 4.83
N GLY A 58 -4.11 3.73 4.48
CA GLY A 58 -3.39 2.47 4.72
C GLY A 58 -2.05 2.41 3.99
N ASN A 59 -2.03 2.79 2.70
CA ASN A 59 -0.79 2.84 1.92
C ASN A 59 0.19 3.89 2.46
N LEU A 60 -0.30 5.09 2.79
CA LEU A 60 0.52 6.14 3.41
C LEU A 60 1.02 5.73 4.79
N GLY A 61 0.20 5.05 5.59
CA GLY A 61 0.58 4.55 6.92
C GLY A 61 1.70 3.51 6.84
N MET A 62 1.59 2.55 5.91
CA MET A 62 2.66 1.57 5.67
C MET A 62 3.94 2.26 5.17
N ALA A 63 3.83 3.18 4.20
CA ALA A 63 4.97 3.90 3.68
C ALA A 63 5.65 4.80 4.73
N ALA A 64 4.87 5.43 5.60
CA ALA A 64 5.36 6.22 6.73
C ALA A 64 6.15 5.34 7.71
N LEU A 65 5.60 4.17 8.05
CA LEU A 65 6.27 3.21 8.93
C LEU A 65 7.60 2.74 8.34
N LEU A 66 7.61 2.36 7.05
CA LEU A 66 8.84 1.94 6.36
C LEU A 66 9.87 3.08 6.29
N THR A 67 9.43 4.29 5.93
CA THR A 67 10.30 5.47 5.87
C THR A 67 10.90 5.77 7.24
N TYR A 68 10.11 5.64 8.32
CA TYR A 68 10.59 5.82 9.68
C TYR A 68 11.61 4.76 10.09
N ILE A 69 11.33 3.48 9.83
CA ILE A 69 12.24 2.38 10.11
C ILE A 69 13.58 2.59 9.40
N TYR A 70 13.56 2.83 8.09
CA TYR A 70 14.80 2.98 7.33
C TYR A 70 15.56 4.28 7.63
N GLY A 71 14.83 5.39 7.77
CA GLY A 71 15.43 6.72 7.95
C GLY A 71 15.89 7.03 9.37
N ARG A 72 15.40 6.29 10.39
CA ARG A 72 15.75 6.55 11.80
C ARG A 72 16.29 5.34 12.55
N TRP A 73 15.72 4.15 12.37
CA TRP A 73 16.13 2.96 13.13
C TRP A 73 17.26 2.19 12.47
N ALA A 74 17.19 1.96 11.16
CA ALA A 74 18.22 1.24 10.42
C ALA A 74 19.46 2.11 10.14
N GLY A 75 19.39 3.43 10.37
CA GLY A 75 20.50 4.35 10.18
C GLY A 75 20.98 4.46 8.73
N ILE A 76 20.17 4.04 7.75
CA ILE A 76 20.53 4.05 6.34
C ILE A 76 20.75 5.48 5.89
N LYS A 77 21.98 5.79 5.46
CA LYS A 77 22.35 7.07 4.85
C LYS A 77 22.31 6.90 3.34
N THR A 78 21.37 7.58 2.69
CA THR A 78 21.38 7.83 1.25
C THR A 78 22.15 9.11 0.96
#